data_AF-A0A4R3VSV0-F1
#
_entry.id   AF-A0A4R3VSV0-F1
#
_cell.length_a   1.000
_cell.length_b   1.000
_cell.length_c   1.000
_cell.angle_alpha   90.00
_cell.angle_beta   90.00
_cell.angle_gamma   90.00
#
_symmetry.space_group_name_H-M   'P 1'
#
loop_
_entity.id
_entity.type
_entity.pdbx_description
1 polymer ?
#
loop_
_entity_poly.entity_id
_entity_poly.type
_entity_poly.pdbx_seq_one_letter_code
_entity_poly.pdbx_strand_id
1 'polypeptide(L)'
;MRIASRIFVLFLLCFHVLSTYADGSKDLYPAEIRGGRAFMESYIVNNFGMLVHPFYNYGKHYAYVRKGEVLAVASSAQGLGAGAIRVFSLTGNIYTPNSAAIGRIEGRPGMSNRQAELAGPRDGYEAFEIVVEEEGIWTVEFISPFGNSQIPNILADEEWTQWDNQNFIAAWDGLVRNSNNTAWLTGRVFTNVLNLYMNGANMADMERAFYSNNFVLTKDGYLYRVGGNGSIGLRFTYFVNNSGF
;
A
#
# COMPACT_ATOMS: atom_id res chain seq x y z
N MET A 1 -20.04 -15.61 -41.57
CA MET A 1 -20.51 -15.53 -40.16
C MET A 1 -19.56 -16.13 -39.11
N ARG A 2 -18.79 -17.20 -39.38
CA ARG A 2 -17.93 -17.84 -38.34
C ARG A 2 -16.64 -17.07 -37.97
N ILE A 3 -16.13 -16.20 -38.85
CA ILE A 3 -14.91 -15.41 -38.60
C ILE A 3 -15.19 -14.22 -37.67
N ALA A 4 -16.33 -13.52 -37.87
CA ALA A 4 -16.74 -12.40 -37.02
C ALA A 4 -16.95 -12.80 -35.55
N SER A 5 -17.49 -14.00 -35.31
CA SER A 5 -17.67 -14.54 -33.95
C SER A 5 -16.34 -14.87 -33.24
N ARG A 6 -15.30 -15.31 -33.97
CA ARG A 6 -13.98 -15.59 -33.39
C ARG A 6 -13.19 -14.31 -33.09
N ILE A 7 -13.33 -13.28 -33.93
CA ILE A 7 -12.75 -11.95 -33.69
C ILE A 7 -13.43 -11.30 -32.48
N PHE A 8 -14.76 -11.44 -32.34
CA PHE A 8 -15.50 -10.91 -31.19
C PHE A 8 -15.11 -11.55 -29.85
N VAL A 9 -14.83 -12.87 -29.83
CA VAL A 9 -14.33 -13.55 -28.62
C VAL A 9 -12.89 -13.15 -28.27
N LEU A 10 -12.01 -12.97 -29.27
CA LEU A 10 -10.68 -12.41 -29.03
C LEU A 10 -10.73 -10.96 -28.52
N PHE A 11 -11.65 -10.15 -29.06
CA PHE A 11 -11.88 -8.78 -28.62
C PHE A 11 -12.37 -8.75 -27.16
N LEU A 12 -13.31 -9.63 -26.78
CA LEU A 12 -13.78 -9.77 -25.40
C LEU A 12 -12.68 -10.24 -24.42
N LEU A 13 -11.78 -11.14 -24.85
CA LEU A 13 -10.62 -11.56 -24.05
C LEU A 13 -9.57 -10.45 -23.89
N CYS A 14 -9.40 -9.58 -24.88
CA CYS A 14 -8.52 -8.41 -24.79
C CYS A 14 -9.11 -7.25 -23.97
N PHE A 15 -10.43 -7.21 -23.76
CA PHE A 15 -11.11 -6.19 -22.95
C PHE A 15 -11.12 -6.50 -21.45
N HIS A 16 -10.58 -7.65 -21.01
CA HIS A 16 -10.18 -7.85 -19.63
C HIS A 16 -8.79 -7.25 -19.37
N VAL A 17 -8.65 -5.96 -19.65
CA VAL A 17 -7.65 -5.13 -18.98
C VAL A 17 -8.14 -5.00 -17.54
N LEU A 18 -7.77 -5.99 -16.72
CA LEU A 18 -7.91 -5.88 -15.28
C LEU A 18 -7.05 -4.68 -14.88
N SER A 19 -7.71 -3.58 -14.52
CA SER A 19 -7.02 -2.48 -13.84
C SER A 19 -6.48 -3.02 -12.52
N THR A 20 -5.20 -3.39 -12.52
CA THR A 20 -4.51 -3.79 -11.30
C THR A 20 -4.13 -2.51 -10.57
N TYR A 21 -4.97 -2.11 -9.62
CA TYR A 21 -4.67 -1.02 -8.71
C TYR A 21 -3.81 -1.60 -7.58
N ALA A 22 -2.55 -1.19 -7.55
CA ALA A 22 -1.56 -1.60 -6.57
C ALA A 22 -0.75 -0.39 -6.11
N ASP A 23 -1.40 0.76 -6.10
CA ASP A 23 -0.84 2.06 -5.77
C ASP A 23 -0.63 2.15 -4.26
N GLY A 24 -1.56 1.63 -3.46
CA GLY A 24 -1.35 1.53 -2.01
C GLY A 24 -2.63 1.36 -1.20
N SER A 25 -2.65 1.98 -0.02
CA SER A 25 -3.75 1.90 0.95
C SER A 25 -5.10 2.37 0.41
N LYS A 26 -5.14 3.30 -0.56
CA LYS A 26 -6.38 3.73 -1.23
C LYS A 26 -7.07 2.63 -2.04
N ASP A 27 -6.29 1.67 -2.56
CA ASP A 27 -6.84 0.53 -3.30
C ASP A 27 -7.27 -0.59 -2.36
N LEU A 28 -6.61 -0.69 -1.19
CA LEU A 28 -7.02 -1.57 -0.10
C LEU A 28 -8.31 -1.05 0.57
N TYR A 29 -8.47 0.26 0.64
CA TYR A 29 -9.62 0.95 1.21
C TYR A 29 -10.20 1.95 0.19
N PRO A 30 -10.99 1.50 -0.80
CA PRO A 30 -11.77 2.41 -1.65
C PRO A 30 -12.90 3.07 -0.86
N ALA A 31 -13.54 4.09 -1.43
CA ALA A 31 -14.73 4.70 -0.84
C ALA A 31 -15.85 3.67 -0.65
N GLU A 32 -16.63 3.80 0.43
CA GLU A 32 -17.79 2.95 0.75
C GLU A 32 -17.45 1.48 1.03
N ILE A 33 -16.17 1.15 1.24
CA ILE A 33 -15.79 -0.20 1.67
C ILE A 33 -16.25 -0.45 3.11
N ARG A 34 -16.98 -1.54 3.31
CA ARG A 34 -17.38 -2.02 4.64
C ARG A 34 -16.20 -2.56 5.44
N GLY A 35 -16.37 -2.73 6.75
CA GLY A 35 -15.40 -3.38 7.63
C GLY A 35 -14.60 -2.40 8.47
N GLY A 36 -13.59 -2.92 9.16
CA GLY A 36 -12.63 -2.11 9.92
C GLY A 36 -11.37 -1.81 9.12
N ARG A 37 -10.74 -0.67 9.38
CA ARG A 37 -9.42 -0.35 8.81
C ARG A 37 -8.34 -1.16 9.51
N ALA A 38 -7.50 -1.84 8.72
CA ALA A 38 -6.24 -2.39 9.18
C ALA A 38 -5.08 -1.42 8.88
N PHE A 39 -4.16 -1.31 9.81
CA PHE A 39 -2.98 -0.44 9.72
C PHE A 39 -1.76 -1.31 9.39
N MET A 40 -0.85 -0.80 8.57
CA MET A 40 0.34 -1.58 8.18
C MET A 40 1.35 -1.63 9.34
N GLU A 41 1.77 -2.84 9.69
CA GLU A 41 2.76 -3.10 10.73
C GLU A 41 4.15 -3.29 10.08
N SER A 42 4.97 -2.23 10.14
CA SER A 42 6.28 -2.21 9.45
C SER A 42 7.44 -2.70 10.32
N TYR A 43 7.35 -2.58 11.64
CA TYR A 43 8.48 -2.70 12.56
C TYR A 43 8.22 -3.69 13.71
N ILE A 44 9.27 -4.33 14.22
CA ILE A 44 9.21 -5.21 15.39
C ILE A 44 9.37 -4.39 16.66
N VAL A 45 8.37 -4.37 17.53
CA VAL A 45 8.63 -4.00 18.92
C VAL A 45 9.15 -5.24 19.63
N ASN A 46 10.48 -5.33 19.76
CA ASN A 46 11.12 -6.36 20.59
C ASN A 46 10.95 -5.96 22.05
N ASN A 47 9.76 -6.17 22.59
CA ASN A 47 9.53 -6.11 24.03
C ASN A 47 8.26 -6.88 24.39
N PHE A 48 8.42 -7.95 25.18
CA PHE A 48 7.38 -8.69 25.91
C PHE A 48 6.56 -9.77 25.18
N GLY A 49 7.18 -10.82 24.62
CA GLY A 49 6.51 -12.14 24.49
C GLY A 49 5.12 -12.18 23.82
N MET A 50 4.80 -11.20 22.96
CA MET A 50 3.49 -11.05 22.32
C MET A 50 3.46 -11.79 20.96
N LEU A 51 2.23 -12.06 20.49
CA LEU A 51 1.97 -12.46 19.12
C LEU A 51 2.58 -11.43 18.16
N VAL A 52 3.62 -11.84 17.43
CA VAL A 52 4.36 -11.03 16.47
C VAL A 52 4.14 -11.58 15.07
N HIS A 53 4.21 -10.73 14.03
CA HIS A 53 4.24 -11.25 12.66
C HIS A 53 5.50 -12.12 12.48
N PRO A 54 5.41 -13.27 11.79
CA PRO A 54 6.58 -14.11 11.54
C PRO A 54 7.58 -13.46 10.57
N PHE A 55 7.14 -12.50 9.76
CA PHE A 55 7.92 -11.91 8.66
C PHE A 55 7.84 -10.38 8.65
N TYR A 56 8.60 -9.69 9.51
CA TYR A 56 8.69 -8.23 9.42
C TYR A 56 9.64 -7.78 8.33
N ASN A 57 9.29 -6.68 7.66
CA ASN A 57 10.02 -6.22 6.48
C ASN A 57 10.11 -4.70 6.32
N TYR A 58 9.86 -3.87 7.34
CA TYR A 58 9.84 -2.40 7.18
C TYR A 58 8.79 -1.91 6.17
N GLY A 59 7.64 -2.58 6.11
CA GLY A 59 6.56 -2.24 5.17
C GLY A 59 7.07 -2.26 3.73
N LYS A 60 7.94 -3.22 3.39
CA LYS A 60 8.67 -3.22 2.13
C LYS A 60 7.77 -3.47 0.93
N HIS A 61 7.84 -2.55 0.00
CA HIS A 61 7.22 -2.61 -1.31
C HIS A 61 8.32 -2.53 -2.38
N TYR A 62 7.95 -2.92 -3.58
CA TYR A 62 8.81 -2.95 -4.75
C TYR A 62 8.12 -2.24 -5.88
N ALA A 63 8.84 -1.43 -6.64
CA ALA A 63 8.33 -0.69 -7.79
C ALA A 63 9.15 -1.05 -9.03
N TYR A 64 8.51 -1.57 -10.07
CA TYR A 64 9.15 -1.63 -11.39
C TYR A 64 9.05 -0.27 -12.07
N VAL A 65 10.20 0.32 -12.37
CA VAL A 65 10.34 1.66 -12.93
C VAL A 65 11.28 1.65 -14.14
N ARG A 66 11.07 2.56 -15.08
CA ARG A 66 11.92 2.78 -16.26
C ARG A 66 12.62 4.13 -16.20
N LYS A 67 13.76 4.23 -16.88
CA LYS A 67 14.50 5.50 -16.94
C LYS A 67 13.61 6.64 -17.47
N GLY A 68 13.66 7.77 -16.78
CA GLY A 68 12.87 8.97 -17.06
C GLY A 68 11.45 8.96 -16.48
N GLU A 69 10.95 7.83 -15.96
CA GLU A 69 9.73 7.81 -15.15
C GLU A 69 9.96 8.50 -13.80
N VAL A 70 8.87 8.80 -13.08
CA VAL A 70 8.93 9.33 -11.72
C VAL A 70 8.33 8.31 -10.76
N LEU A 71 9.09 7.89 -9.75
CA LEU A 71 8.58 7.13 -8.63
C LEU A 71 8.07 8.10 -7.57
N ALA A 72 6.78 8.08 -7.26
CA ALA A 72 6.16 8.87 -6.22
C ALA A 72 5.79 7.97 -5.05
N VAL A 73 6.32 8.25 -3.86
CA VAL A 73 6.04 7.46 -2.65
C VAL A 73 5.58 8.35 -1.51
N ALA A 74 4.68 7.82 -0.68
CA ALA A 74 4.20 8.52 0.49
C ALA A 74 3.73 7.57 1.61
N SER A 75 3.76 8.08 2.83
CA SER A 75 3.33 7.38 4.04
C SER A 75 2.74 8.40 5.01
N SER A 76 1.65 8.04 5.68
CA SER A 76 1.09 8.86 6.75
C SER A 76 2.10 9.07 7.89
N ALA A 77 3.02 8.12 8.09
CA ALA A 77 4.06 8.16 9.12
C ALA A 77 5.27 9.06 8.80
N GLN A 78 5.44 9.50 7.56
CA GLN A 78 6.64 10.22 7.14
C GLN A 78 6.88 11.48 7.98
N GLY A 79 8.03 11.53 8.65
CA GLY A 79 8.45 12.67 9.45
C GLY A 79 7.67 12.87 10.77
N LEU A 80 6.92 11.86 11.22
CA LEU A 80 6.30 11.82 12.54
C LEU A 80 7.08 10.86 13.45
N GLY A 81 7.60 11.36 14.57
CA GLY A 81 8.46 10.57 15.45
C GLY A 81 9.65 9.97 14.69
N ALA A 82 9.77 8.64 14.71
CA ALA A 82 10.79 7.90 13.96
C ALA A 82 10.32 7.43 12.56
N GLY A 83 9.10 7.79 12.16
CA GLY A 83 8.50 7.37 10.90
C GLY A 83 9.21 7.99 9.69
N ALA A 84 9.50 7.15 8.69
CA ALA A 84 10.36 7.51 7.58
C ALA A 84 10.09 6.71 6.32
N ILE A 85 10.48 7.26 5.17
CA ILE A 85 10.52 6.60 3.88
C ILE A 85 11.98 6.42 3.45
N ARG A 86 12.33 5.21 3.01
CA ARG A 86 13.60 4.93 2.32
C ARG A 86 13.32 4.27 0.98
N VAL A 87 13.99 4.76 -0.06
CA VAL A 87 13.94 4.15 -1.39
C VAL A 87 15.33 3.70 -1.78
N PHE A 88 15.46 2.46 -2.23
CA PHE A 88 16.70 1.87 -2.72
C PHE A 88 16.56 1.62 -4.22
N SER A 89 17.45 2.22 -5.01
CA SER A 89 17.59 1.90 -6.43
C SER A 89 18.17 0.51 -6.65
N LEU A 90 18.14 0.06 -7.90
CA LEU A 90 18.70 -1.22 -8.31
C LEU A 90 20.20 -1.35 -7.96
N THR A 91 20.97 -0.27 -8.09
CA THR A 91 22.40 -0.22 -7.76
C THR A 91 22.69 0.03 -6.27
N GLY A 92 21.66 0.21 -5.45
CA GLY A 92 21.79 0.39 -4.00
C GLY A 92 21.89 1.84 -3.54
N ASN A 93 21.74 2.84 -4.43
CA ASN A 93 21.60 4.24 -3.99
C ASN A 93 20.36 4.39 -3.11
N ILE A 94 20.51 5.13 -2.01
CA ILE A 94 19.45 5.39 -1.03
C ILE A 94 18.92 6.80 -1.23
N TYR A 95 17.61 6.92 -1.34
CA TYR A 95 16.89 8.18 -1.43
C TYR A 95 15.94 8.30 -0.23
N THR A 96 15.96 9.46 0.42
CA THR A 96 15.07 9.80 1.52
C THR A 96 14.54 11.22 1.33
N PRO A 97 13.31 11.54 1.77
CA PRO A 97 12.80 12.90 1.73
C PRO A 97 13.72 13.86 2.48
N ASN A 98 13.90 15.07 1.97
CA ASN A 98 14.71 16.13 2.58
C ASN A 98 13.93 16.99 3.59
N SER A 99 12.64 16.71 3.79
CA SER A 99 11.73 17.39 4.70
C SER A 99 10.78 16.38 5.33
N ALA A 100 10.32 16.69 6.56
CA ALA A 100 9.35 15.87 7.27
C ALA A 100 7.98 15.84 6.58
N ALA A 101 7.63 16.88 5.80
CA ALA A 101 6.33 16.99 5.12
C ALA A 101 6.30 16.32 3.73
N ILE A 102 7.44 16.26 3.03
CA ILE A 102 7.51 15.64 1.70
C ILE A 102 7.38 14.12 1.84
N GLY A 103 6.44 13.53 1.11
CA GLY A 103 6.07 12.13 1.23
C GLY A 103 5.14 11.83 2.40
N ARG A 104 4.60 12.85 3.08
CA ARG A 104 3.58 12.65 4.11
C ARG A 104 2.20 12.65 3.48
N ILE A 105 1.43 11.60 3.78
CA ILE A 105 -0.02 11.61 3.48
C ILE A 105 -0.68 12.37 4.62
N GLU A 106 -0.96 13.64 4.36
CA GLU A 106 -1.68 14.55 5.26
C GLU A 106 -2.58 15.44 4.41
N GLY A 107 -3.79 15.69 4.89
CA GLY A 107 -4.75 16.56 4.22
C GLY A 107 -4.20 17.97 4.03
N ARG A 108 -4.28 18.50 2.80
CA ARG A 108 -4.05 19.94 2.54
C ARG A 108 -5.12 20.79 3.23
N PRO A 109 -4.90 22.10 3.46
CA PRO A 109 -5.93 22.97 4.04
C PRO A 109 -7.28 22.84 3.33
N GLY A 110 -8.32 22.45 4.07
CA GLY A 110 -9.66 22.21 3.52
C GLY A 110 -9.91 20.77 3.03
N MET A 111 -8.96 19.85 3.23
CA MET A 111 -9.05 18.44 2.86
C MET A 111 -8.67 17.58 4.08
N SER A 112 -9.43 16.52 4.34
CA SER A 112 -9.11 15.53 5.38
C SER A 112 -7.98 14.58 4.95
N ASN A 113 -7.43 13.80 5.87
CA ASN A 113 -6.40 12.81 5.53
C ASN A 113 -6.97 11.72 4.62
N ARG A 114 -8.20 11.29 4.89
CA ARG A 114 -8.88 10.28 4.05
C ARG A 114 -9.17 10.81 2.65
N GLN A 115 -9.58 12.07 2.52
CA GLN A 115 -9.77 12.70 1.21
C GLN A 115 -8.43 12.80 0.45
N ALA A 116 -7.33 13.12 1.13
CA ALA A 116 -6.01 13.17 0.52
C ALA A 116 -5.49 11.79 0.08
N GLU A 117 -5.70 10.75 0.89
CA GLU A 117 -5.38 9.35 0.53
C GLU A 117 -6.12 8.93 -0.74
N LEU A 118 -7.41 9.24 -0.87
CA LEU A 118 -8.21 8.90 -2.05
C LEU A 118 -7.82 9.71 -3.29
N ALA A 119 -7.44 10.98 -3.11
CA ALA A 119 -6.99 11.83 -4.21
C ALA A 119 -5.59 11.44 -4.74
N GLY A 120 -4.71 10.95 -3.86
CA GLY A 120 -3.36 10.51 -4.21
C GLY A 120 -2.36 11.65 -4.40
N PRO A 121 -1.15 11.35 -4.92
CA PRO A 121 -0.08 12.35 -5.08
C PRO A 121 -0.46 13.52 -5.99
N ARG A 122 0.06 14.70 -5.66
CA ARG A 122 -0.14 16.00 -6.34
C ARG A 122 -1.52 16.62 -6.14
N ASP A 123 -2.57 15.82 -6.06
CA ASP A 123 -3.93 16.28 -5.81
C ASP A 123 -4.25 16.32 -4.30
N GLY A 124 -3.95 15.24 -3.58
CA GLY A 124 -4.19 15.12 -2.14
C GLY A 124 -3.03 15.64 -1.28
N TYR A 125 -1.81 15.27 -1.62
CA TYR A 125 -0.61 15.56 -0.82
C TYR A 125 0.66 15.71 -1.69
N GLU A 126 1.75 16.18 -1.09
CA GLU A 126 3.06 16.27 -1.75
C GLU A 126 3.84 14.97 -1.52
N ALA A 127 3.90 14.10 -2.54
CA ALA A 127 4.65 12.85 -2.47
C ALA A 127 6.16 13.10 -2.55
N PHE A 128 6.94 12.13 -2.08
CA PHE A 128 8.37 12.10 -2.36
C PHE A 128 8.59 11.55 -3.77
N GLU A 129 8.89 12.43 -4.70
CA GLU A 129 9.08 12.10 -6.12
C GLU A 129 10.57 11.97 -6.46
N ILE A 130 10.93 10.85 -7.09
CA ILE A 130 12.29 10.55 -7.56
C ILE A 130 12.25 10.33 -9.07
N VAL A 131 13.04 11.10 -9.82
CA VAL A 131 13.27 10.84 -11.25
C VAL A 131 14.15 9.61 -11.38
N VAL A 132 13.69 8.63 -12.14
CA VAL A 132 14.33 7.33 -12.25
C VAL A 132 15.47 7.41 -13.27
N GLU A 133 16.68 7.14 -12.82
CA GLU A 133 17.87 7.10 -13.69
C GLU A 133 18.22 5.70 -14.20
N GLU A 134 17.70 4.67 -13.51
CA GLU A 134 18.02 3.26 -13.74
C GLU A 134 16.73 2.43 -13.80
N GLU A 135 16.50 1.78 -14.94
CA GLU A 135 15.38 0.84 -15.07
C GLU A 135 15.60 -0.40 -14.21
N GLY A 136 14.55 -0.83 -13.51
CA GLY A 136 14.59 -2.04 -12.70
C GLY A 136 13.53 -2.05 -11.62
N ILE A 137 13.69 -2.99 -10.68
CA ILE A 137 12.85 -3.09 -9.50
C ILE A 137 13.55 -2.33 -8.37
N TRP A 138 12.94 -1.22 -7.95
CA TRP A 138 13.37 -0.42 -6.81
C TRP A 138 12.65 -0.89 -5.56
N THR A 139 13.29 -0.73 -4.40
CA THR A 139 12.69 -1.09 -3.10
C THR A 139 12.24 0.18 -2.39
N VAL A 140 11.03 0.15 -1.83
CA VAL A 140 10.47 1.21 -0.98
C VAL A 140 10.23 0.62 0.39
N GLU A 141 10.73 1.26 1.43
CA GLU A 141 10.46 0.90 2.82
C GLU A 141 9.68 2.02 3.49
N PHE A 142 8.56 1.64 4.10
CA PHE A 142 7.70 2.53 4.88
C PHE A 142 7.87 2.18 6.36
N ILE A 143 8.51 3.08 7.09
CA ILE A 143 8.87 2.88 8.50
C ILE A 143 7.84 3.61 9.36
N SER A 144 7.21 2.89 10.28
CA SER A 144 6.30 3.46 11.26
C SER A 144 7.06 4.24 12.33
N PRO A 145 6.41 5.16 13.05
CA PRO A 145 6.94 5.66 14.30
C PRO A 145 7.11 4.52 15.33
N PHE A 146 7.76 4.82 16.45
CA PHE A 146 7.93 3.88 17.54
C PHE A 146 7.11 4.31 18.75
N GLY A 147 6.44 3.37 19.40
CA GLY A 147 5.79 3.62 20.68
C GLY A 147 4.79 2.54 21.06
N ASN A 148 3.52 2.90 21.23
CA ASN A 148 2.49 1.97 21.68
C ASN A 148 1.83 1.21 20.51
N SER A 149 1.17 0.11 20.85
CA SER A 149 0.46 -0.76 19.89
C SER A 149 -1.06 -0.53 19.89
N GLN A 150 -1.52 0.65 20.31
CA GLN A 150 -2.93 1.01 20.25
C GLN A 150 -3.22 1.69 18.91
N ILE A 151 -4.26 1.25 18.22
CA ILE A 151 -4.78 1.89 17.00
C ILE A 151 -6.24 2.29 17.21
N PRO A 152 -6.75 3.33 16.55
CA PRO A 152 -8.16 3.70 16.67
C PRO A 152 -9.07 2.59 16.13
N ASN A 153 -10.27 2.47 16.71
CA ASN A 153 -11.30 1.56 16.23
C ASN A 153 -12.21 2.27 15.23
N ILE A 154 -11.80 2.31 13.96
CA ILE A 154 -12.50 3.02 12.88
C ILE A 154 -12.93 2.07 11.76
N LEU A 155 -13.97 2.48 11.03
CA LEU A 155 -14.41 1.78 9.82
C LEU A 155 -13.36 1.93 8.70
N ALA A 156 -13.43 1.05 7.72
CA ALA A 156 -12.43 0.93 6.66
C ALA A 156 -12.33 2.19 5.78
N ASP A 157 -13.44 2.88 5.53
CA ASP A 157 -13.50 4.12 4.76
C ASP A 157 -13.56 5.40 5.60
N GLU A 158 -13.57 5.29 6.93
CA GLU A 158 -13.64 6.41 7.87
C GLU A 158 -12.35 7.26 7.87
N GLU A 159 -12.47 8.48 8.39
CA GLU A 159 -11.31 9.34 8.63
C GLU A 159 -10.31 8.66 9.58
N TRP A 160 -9.02 8.80 9.28
CA TRP A 160 -7.94 8.24 10.07
C TRP A 160 -6.96 9.31 10.52
N THR A 161 -6.25 9.00 11.61
CA THR A 161 -5.16 9.82 12.13
C THR A 161 -3.90 8.97 12.23
N GLN A 162 -2.74 9.58 11.97
CA GLN A 162 -1.44 8.99 12.27
C GLN A 162 -0.89 9.61 13.56
N TRP A 163 -0.58 8.79 14.55
CA TRP A 163 0.13 9.25 15.74
C TRP A 163 1.64 9.11 15.56
N ASP A 164 2.42 9.99 16.20
CA ASP A 164 3.89 10.05 16.14
C ASP A 164 4.58 9.03 17.07
N ASN A 165 3.81 8.31 17.88
CA ASN A 165 4.29 7.34 18.87
C ASN A 165 3.55 5.98 18.75
N GLN A 166 3.26 5.56 17.51
CA GLN A 166 2.48 4.36 17.21
C GLN A 166 3.22 3.46 16.21
N ASN A 167 3.28 2.16 16.46
CA ASN A 167 4.04 1.20 15.63
C ASN A 167 3.35 0.77 14.33
N PHE A 168 2.45 1.61 13.80
CA PHE A 168 1.63 1.28 12.65
C PHE A 168 1.50 2.46 11.69
N ILE A 169 1.18 2.17 10.44
CA ILE A 169 1.00 3.14 9.37
C ILE A 169 -0.46 3.11 8.92
N ALA A 170 -1.13 4.26 9.01
CA ALA A 170 -2.53 4.40 8.63
C ALA A 170 -2.74 4.34 7.12
N ALA A 171 -1.88 5.01 6.36
CA ALA A 171 -1.93 5.07 4.90
C ALA A 171 -0.53 5.08 4.29
N TRP A 172 -0.40 4.50 3.11
CA TRP A 172 0.80 4.48 2.28
C TRP A 172 0.44 4.48 0.79
N ASP A 173 1.36 4.95 -0.04
CA ASP A 173 1.19 5.02 -1.49
C ASP A 173 2.55 4.87 -2.19
N GLY A 174 2.55 4.19 -3.32
CA GLY A 174 3.66 3.99 -4.22
C GLY A 174 3.15 3.93 -5.66
N LEU A 175 3.41 4.98 -6.43
CA LEU A 175 2.96 5.08 -7.82
C LEU A 175 4.12 5.42 -8.73
N VAL A 176 3.97 5.06 -10.00
CA VAL A 176 4.91 5.41 -11.04
C VAL A 176 4.23 6.33 -12.04
N ARG A 177 4.84 7.46 -12.36
CA ARG A 177 4.37 8.37 -13.40
C ARG A 177 5.17 8.17 -14.67
N ASN A 178 4.50 8.19 -15.82
CA ASN A 178 5.17 8.03 -17.09
C ASN A 178 6.21 9.14 -17.36
N SER A 179 7.18 8.86 -18.22
CA SER A 179 8.27 9.79 -18.55
C SER A 179 7.83 11.10 -19.22
N ASN A 180 6.65 11.10 -19.85
CA ASN A 180 6.03 12.31 -20.40
C ASN A 180 5.33 13.15 -19.33
N ASN A 181 5.32 12.72 -18.07
CA ASN A 181 4.69 13.38 -16.93
C ASN A 181 3.18 13.63 -17.12
N THR A 182 2.48 12.77 -17.86
CA THR A 182 1.06 12.93 -18.21
C THR A 182 0.12 11.99 -17.45
N ALA A 183 0.58 10.80 -17.05
CA ALA A 183 -0.28 9.79 -16.44
C ALA A 183 0.43 8.95 -15.38
N TRP A 184 -0.34 8.54 -14.36
CA TRP A 184 0.05 7.49 -13.41
C TRP A 184 -0.09 6.11 -14.05
N LEU A 185 0.88 5.24 -13.79
CA LEU A 185 0.96 3.87 -14.27
C LEU A 185 0.61 2.91 -13.12
N THR A 186 -0.57 2.32 -13.18
CA THR A 186 -1.06 1.36 -12.18
C THR A 186 -0.37 0.00 -12.33
N GLY A 187 -0.33 -0.79 -11.25
CA GLY A 187 0.19 -2.17 -11.29
C GLY A 187 1.72 -2.27 -11.35
N ARG A 188 2.42 -1.17 -11.08
CA ARG A 188 3.90 -1.12 -11.03
C ARG A 188 4.47 -1.46 -9.66
N VAL A 189 3.65 -1.40 -8.62
CA VAL A 189 4.06 -1.62 -7.24
C VAL A 189 3.49 -2.94 -6.72
N PHE A 190 4.29 -3.65 -5.93
CA PHE A 190 3.94 -4.94 -5.34
C PHE A 190 4.70 -5.17 -4.04
N THR A 191 4.25 -6.13 -3.23
CA THR A 191 4.98 -6.59 -2.04
C THR A 191 4.91 -8.11 -1.95
N ASN A 192 5.94 -8.71 -1.35
CA ASN A 192 5.98 -10.14 -1.07
C ASN A 192 5.39 -10.47 0.30
N VAL A 193 5.37 -9.49 1.21
CA VAL A 193 4.83 -9.64 2.57
C VAL A 193 4.15 -8.33 2.97
N LEU A 194 2.84 -8.41 3.19
CA LEU A 194 2.03 -7.32 3.74
C LEU A 194 1.52 -7.73 5.13
N ASN A 195 2.00 -7.04 6.15
CA ASN A 195 1.57 -7.21 7.54
C ASN A 195 0.58 -6.11 7.90
N LEU A 196 -0.60 -6.50 8.35
CA LEU A 196 -1.68 -5.61 8.76
C LEU A 196 -2.13 -5.95 10.17
N TYR A 197 -2.51 -4.91 10.91
CA TYR A 197 -3.02 -4.99 12.27
C TYR A 197 -4.36 -4.28 12.38
N MET A 198 -5.33 -4.91 13.04
CA MET A 198 -6.66 -4.35 13.32
C MET A 198 -6.85 -4.13 14.81
N ASN A 199 -7.74 -3.21 15.17
CA ASN A 199 -8.05 -2.98 16.58
C ASN A 199 -8.70 -4.24 17.16
N GLY A 200 -8.23 -4.72 18.32
CA GLY A 200 -8.75 -5.94 18.93
C GLY A 200 -10.24 -5.89 19.29
N ALA A 201 -10.82 -4.70 19.50
CA ALA A 201 -12.26 -4.54 19.69
C ALA A 201 -13.07 -4.96 18.45
N ASN A 202 -12.48 -4.95 17.25
CA ASN A 202 -13.12 -5.39 16.01
C ASN A 202 -13.40 -6.90 16.03
N MET A 203 -12.70 -7.66 16.88
CA MET A 203 -12.88 -9.11 16.94
C MET A 203 -14.26 -9.53 17.47
N ALA A 204 -14.98 -8.62 18.13
CA ALA A 204 -16.32 -8.86 18.64
C ALA A 204 -17.44 -8.33 17.72
N ASP A 205 -17.09 -7.69 16.60
CA ASP A 205 -18.05 -7.00 15.72
C ASP A 205 -17.83 -7.39 14.25
N MET A 206 -18.77 -8.16 13.69
CA MET A 206 -18.72 -8.59 12.29
C MET A 206 -18.77 -7.42 11.30
N GLU A 207 -19.37 -6.28 11.66
CA GLU A 207 -19.38 -5.09 10.80
C GLU A 207 -18.01 -4.41 10.72
N ARG A 208 -17.09 -4.78 11.63
CA ARG A 208 -15.71 -4.29 11.69
C ARG A 208 -14.68 -5.34 11.28
N ALA A 209 -15.11 -6.46 10.70
CA ALA A 209 -14.20 -7.46 10.15
C ALA A 209 -13.41 -6.94 8.94
N PHE A 210 -12.40 -7.68 8.50
CA PHE A 210 -11.56 -7.31 7.36
C PHE A 210 -12.22 -7.70 6.03
N TYR A 211 -12.46 -6.72 5.14
CA TYR A 211 -13.13 -6.96 3.84
C TYR A 211 -12.28 -6.59 2.63
N SER A 212 -11.10 -5.98 2.81
CA SER A 212 -10.28 -5.53 1.70
C SER A 212 -9.76 -6.68 0.82
N ASN A 213 -9.48 -6.36 -0.44
CA ASN A 213 -8.97 -7.31 -1.41
C ASN A 213 -7.47 -7.12 -1.62
N ASN A 214 -6.73 -8.23 -1.70
CA ASN A 214 -5.38 -8.26 -2.21
C ASN A 214 -5.34 -9.01 -3.54
N PHE A 215 -4.37 -8.69 -4.38
CA PHE A 215 -4.14 -9.40 -5.63
C PHE A 215 -2.78 -10.10 -5.57
N VAL A 216 -2.78 -11.40 -5.83
CA VAL A 216 -1.57 -12.23 -5.85
C VAL A 216 -1.28 -12.62 -7.29
N LEU A 217 -0.12 -12.21 -7.80
CA LEU A 217 0.39 -12.62 -9.11
C LEU A 217 1.26 -13.86 -8.94
N THR A 218 0.86 -14.97 -9.56
CA THR A 218 1.64 -16.21 -9.55
C THR A 218 2.73 -16.18 -10.62
N LYS A 219 3.74 -17.05 -10.45
CA LYS A 219 4.90 -17.15 -11.36
C LYS A 219 4.51 -17.45 -12.81
N ASP A 220 3.40 -18.16 -13.02
CA ASP A 220 2.84 -18.51 -14.33
C ASP A 220 1.89 -17.43 -14.90
N GLY A 221 1.79 -16.28 -14.24
CA GLY A 221 1.09 -15.10 -14.76
C GLY A 221 -0.40 -15.03 -14.45
N TYR A 222 -0.92 -15.89 -13.57
CA TYR A 222 -2.30 -15.78 -13.11
C TYR A 222 -2.42 -14.79 -11.96
N LEU A 223 -3.47 -13.98 -12.01
CA LEU A 223 -3.81 -13.03 -10.96
C LEU A 223 -4.97 -13.59 -10.13
N TYR A 224 -4.73 -13.80 -8.84
CA TYR A 224 -5.76 -14.23 -7.90
C TYR A 224 -6.19 -13.06 -7.02
N ARG A 225 -7.50 -12.81 -6.97
CA ARG A 225 -8.08 -11.89 -5.98
C ARG A 225 -8.32 -12.65 -4.69
N VAL A 226 -7.63 -12.24 -3.62
CA VAL A 226 -7.81 -12.76 -2.26
C VAL A 226 -8.60 -11.72 -1.47
N GLY A 227 -9.89 -11.99 -1.28
CA GLY A 227 -10.76 -11.11 -0.49
C GLY A 227 -10.71 -11.44 0.99
N GLY A 228 -10.71 -10.41 1.84
CA GLY A 228 -10.83 -10.57 3.29
C GLY A 228 -12.14 -11.24 3.71
N ASN A 229 -13.23 -11.02 2.95
CA ASN A 229 -14.53 -11.68 3.12
C ASN A 229 -15.05 -11.73 4.57
N GLY A 230 -14.82 -10.66 5.34
CA GLY A 230 -15.24 -10.59 6.74
C GLY A 230 -14.37 -11.42 7.67
N SER A 231 -13.08 -11.58 7.35
CA SER A 231 -12.15 -12.27 8.22
C SER A 231 -11.97 -11.49 9.52
N ILE A 232 -12.18 -12.18 10.63
CA ILE A 232 -12.00 -11.63 11.96
C ILE A 232 -10.64 -12.06 12.49
N GLY A 233 -9.81 -11.08 12.82
CA GLY A 233 -8.46 -11.34 13.30
C GLY A 233 -7.82 -10.06 13.80
N LEU A 234 -6.77 -10.22 14.60
CA LEU A 234 -5.97 -9.10 15.09
C LEU A 234 -4.85 -8.73 14.12
N ARG A 235 -4.23 -9.75 13.50
CA ARG A 235 -3.10 -9.62 12.59
C ARG A 235 -3.34 -10.43 11.33
N PHE A 236 -3.05 -9.82 10.19
CA PHE A 236 -3.13 -10.44 8.88
C PHE A 236 -1.76 -10.37 8.23
N THR A 237 -1.26 -11.52 7.78
CA THR A 237 -0.02 -11.61 7.01
C THR A 237 -0.38 -12.15 5.64
N TYR A 238 -0.33 -11.31 4.62
CA TYR A 238 -0.37 -11.77 3.24
C TYR A 238 1.08 -11.99 2.80
N PHE A 239 1.43 -13.23 2.47
CA PHE A 239 2.76 -13.54 1.97
C PHE A 239 2.67 -14.35 0.68
N VAL A 240 3.65 -14.13 -0.21
CA VAL A 240 3.85 -14.93 -1.41
C VAL A 240 5.28 -15.44 -1.39
N ASN A 241 5.46 -16.75 -1.53
CA ASN A 241 6.77 -17.37 -1.68
C ASN A 241 6.77 -18.38 -2.84
N ASN A 242 7.96 -18.77 -3.27
CA ASN A 242 8.18 -19.72 -4.36
C ASN A 242 7.94 -21.19 -3.96
N SER A 243 7.72 -21.48 -2.68
CA SER A 243 7.62 -22.85 -2.16
C SER A 243 6.20 -23.28 -1.81
N GLY A 244 5.26 -22.34 -1.62
CA GLY A 244 4.04 -22.55 -0.86
C GLY A 244 4.38 -22.92 0.59
N PHE A 245 3.89 -22.18 1.58
CA PHE A 245 3.92 -22.66 2.96
C PHE A 245 2.56 -23.24 3.32
#